data_AF-A0A3A1NEN6-F1
#
_entry.id   AF-A0A3A1NEN6-F1
#
_cell.length_a   1.000
_cell.length_b   1.000
_cell.length_c   1.000
_cell.angle_alpha   90.00
_cell.angle_beta   90.00
_cell.angle_gamma   90.00
#
_symmetry.space_group_name_H-M   'P 1'
#
loop_
_entity.id
_entity.type
_entity.pdbx_description
1 polymer ?
#
loop_
_entity_poly.entity_id
_entity_poly.type
_entity_poly.pdbx_seq_one_letter_code
_entity_poly.pdbx_strand_id
1 'polypeptide(L)'
;MRKIIPILTLVLCTTTLKPQRVFEVNGDFKANFLVFVADRDYKADLLVHKVDRDYKAKDNKGLWFFTNGDFKADFTVFFVDRDYKADLIIYYVDRDYKAGWRNEAKRLELDLPTRE
;
A
#
# COMPACT_ATOMS: atom_id res chain seq x y z
N MET A 1 32.12 38.12 28.67
CA MET A 1 30.88 38.09 27.85
C MET A 1 30.76 36.72 27.19
N ARG A 2 30.03 35.77 27.79
CA ARG A 2 29.78 34.45 27.19
C ARG A 2 28.62 34.57 26.20
N LYS A 3 28.90 34.49 24.91
CA LYS A 3 27.86 34.36 23.89
C LYS A 3 27.40 32.90 23.88
N ILE A 4 26.20 32.66 24.38
CA ILE A 4 25.55 31.35 24.32
C ILE A 4 24.85 31.29 22.97
N ILE A 5 25.40 30.52 22.03
CA ILE A 5 24.76 30.26 20.74
C ILE A 5 23.71 29.17 20.98
N PRO A 6 22.41 29.38 20.75
CA PRO A 6 21.44 28.31 20.87
C PRO A 6 21.65 27.36 19.69
N ILE A 7 22.06 26.12 19.99
CA ILE A 7 22.10 25.01 19.04
C ILE A 7 20.64 24.72 18.65
N LEU A 8 20.25 25.18 17.46
CA LEU A 8 18.98 24.87 16.82
C LEU A 8 18.91 23.34 16.65
N THR A 9 18.20 22.68 17.56
CA THR A 9 17.96 21.24 17.50
C THR A 9 16.94 20.99 16.39
N LEU A 10 17.44 20.70 15.19
CA LEU A 10 16.62 20.29 14.05
C LEU A 10 16.03 18.92 14.38
N VAL A 11 14.81 18.90 14.93
CA VAL A 11 14.02 17.68 15.09
C VAL A 11 13.62 17.21 13.69
N LEU A 12 14.39 16.26 13.15
CA LEU A 12 14.02 15.54 11.93
C LEU A 12 12.78 14.69 12.27
N CYS A 13 11.60 15.18 11.89
CA CYS A 13 10.38 14.40 11.94
C CYS A 13 10.45 13.35 10.81
N THR A 14 10.96 12.16 11.11
CA THR A 14 11.02 11.05 10.15
C THR A 14 9.61 10.50 9.98
N THR A 15 8.87 11.00 9.01
CA THR A 15 7.62 10.36 8.58
C THR A 15 7.95 8.97 8.04
N THR A 16 7.40 7.93 8.66
CA THR A 16 7.53 6.56 8.16
C THR A 16 6.81 6.47 6.81
N LEU A 17 7.59 6.41 5.73
CA LEU A 17 7.06 6.11 4.42
C LEU A 17 6.52 4.67 4.48
N LYS A 18 5.23 4.51 4.22
CA LYS A 18 4.59 3.18 4.10
C LYS A 18 4.52 2.79 2.60
N PRO A 19 5.58 2.23 2.01
CA PRO A 19 5.53 1.78 0.63
C PRO A 19 4.55 0.62 0.45
N GLN A 20 4.09 0.42 -0.78
CA GLN A 20 3.20 -0.68 -1.16
C GLN A 20 3.83 -1.45 -2.31
N ARG A 21 4.96 -2.09 -2.04
CA ARG A 21 5.59 -3.06 -2.94
C ARG A 21 4.86 -4.38 -2.80
N VAL A 22 4.27 -4.84 -3.89
CA VAL A 22 3.36 -5.99 -3.90
C VAL A 22 3.98 -7.11 -4.71
N PHE A 23 3.95 -8.34 -4.20
CA PHE A 23 4.28 -9.51 -4.98
C PHE A 23 3.06 -10.42 -5.14
N GLU A 24 2.73 -10.77 -6.37
CA GLU A 24 1.66 -11.72 -6.68
C GLU A 24 2.19 -13.15 -6.50
N VAL A 25 1.55 -13.90 -5.61
CA VAL A 25 1.87 -15.32 -5.39
C VAL A 25 0.91 -16.21 -6.17
N ASN A 26 1.26 -17.50 -6.31
CA ASN A 26 0.48 -18.47 -7.07
C ASN A 26 -0.48 -19.34 -6.24
N GLY A 27 -0.72 -18.96 -4.98
CA GLY A 27 -1.66 -19.67 -4.10
C GLY A 27 -2.05 -18.82 -2.89
N ASP A 28 -3.28 -19.01 -2.43
CA ASP A 28 -3.89 -18.34 -1.28
C ASP A 28 -3.07 -18.53 0.01
N PHE A 29 -2.62 -19.75 0.28
CA PHE A 29 -1.83 -20.11 1.46
C PHE A 29 -0.44 -19.43 1.54
N LYS A 30 -0.01 -18.74 0.47
CA LYS A 30 1.25 -17.98 0.42
C LYS A 30 1.03 -16.47 0.51
N ALA A 31 -0.21 -16.01 0.47
CA ALA A 31 -0.56 -14.61 0.43
C ALA A 31 -0.66 -14.03 1.85
N ASN A 32 -0.30 -12.76 2.02
CA ASN A 32 -0.70 -12.01 3.19
C ASN A 32 -2.16 -11.57 3.10
N PHE A 33 -2.63 -11.27 1.88
CA PHE A 33 -4.02 -10.84 1.62
C PHE A 33 -4.58 -11.50 0.36
N LEU A 34 -5.84 -11.93 0.44
CA LEU A 34 -6.64 -12.33 -0.71
C LEU A 34 -7.31 -11.09 -1.31
N VAL A 35 -7.09 -10.87 -2.60
CA VAL A 35 -7.54 -9.64 -3.27
C VAL A 35 -8.55 -9.96 -4.37
N PHE A 36 -9.69 -9.29 -4.35
CA PHE A 36 -10.65 -9.34 -5.46
C PHE A 36 -10.57 -8.04 -6.27
N VAL A 37 -10.57 -8.14 -7.60
CA VAL A 37 -10.59 -6.98 -8.51
C VAL A 37 -12.02 -6.72 -8.95
N ALA A 38 -12.60 -5.62 -8.48
CA ALA A 38 -13.95 -5.21 -8.83
C ALA A 38 -14.05 -4.73 -10.29
N ASP A 39 -15.26 -4.78 -10.84
CA ASP A 39 -15.65 -4.25 -12.15
C ASP A 39 -15.94 -2.74 -12.12
N ARG A 40 -16.18 -2.18 -10.94
CA ARG A 40 -16.53 -0.77 -10.71
C ARG A 40 -15.83 -0.23 -9.46
N ASP A 41 -15.50 1.06 -9.49
CA ASP A 41 -14.79 1.79 -8.43
C ASP A 41 -15.59 1.89 -7.12
N TYR A 42 -16.91 2.10 -7.20
CA TYR A 42 -17.76 2.24 -6.02
C TYR A 42 -17.93 0.94 -5.21
N LYS A 43 -17.52 -0.20 -5.77
CA LYS A 43 -17.52 -1.50 -5.07
C LYS A 43 -16.19 -1.79 -4.35
N ALA A 44 -15.15 -0.98 -4.58
CA ALA A 44 -13.84 -1.23 -4.04
C ALA A 44 -13.66 -0.62 -2.64
N ASP A 45 -12.84 -1.29 -1.84
CA ASP A 45 -12.29 -0.77 -0.59
C ASP A 45 -11.11 0.18 -0.86
N LEU A 46 -10.33 -0.12 -1.90
CA LEU A 46 -9.13 0.63 -2.29
C LEU A 46 -9.07 0.83 -3.81
N LEU A 47 -8.92 2.08 -4.24
CA LEU A 47 -8.56 2.39 -5.63
C LEU A 47 -7.05 2.28 -5.79
N VAL A 48 -6.61 1.42 -6.70
CA VAL A 48 -5.20 1.10 -6.90
C VAL A 48 -4.69 1.65 -8.23
N HIS A 49 -3.63 2.45 -8.18
CA HIS A 49 -2.84 2.80 -9.36
C HIS A 49 -1.56 1.96 -9.39
N LYS A 50 -1.32 1.24 -10.49
CA LYS A 50 -0.08 0.49 -10.70
C LYS A 50 1.02 1.48 -11.11
N VAL A 51 2.01 1.67 -10.26
CA VAL A 51 3.17 2.52 -10.56
C VAL A 51 4.29 1.72 -11.23
N ASP A 52 5.09 2.40 -12.03
CA ASP A 52 6.21 1.83 -12.80
C ASP A 52 7.53 1.79 -12.04
N ARG A 53 7.61 2.46 -10.88
CA ARG A 53 8.84 2.61 -10.09
C ARG A 53 8.55 2.48 -8.59
N ASP A 54 9.41 1.74 -7.91
CA ASP A 54 9.30 1.43 -6.48
C ASP A 54 9.11 2.69 -5.61
N TYR A 55 9.95 3.71 -5.78
CA TYR A 55 9.89 4.93 -4.98
C TYR A 55 8.58 5.73 -5.12
N LYS A 56 7.71 5.38 -6.07
CA LYS A 56 6.36 5.97 -6.20
C LYS A 56 5.33 5.26 -5.33
N ALA A 57 5.58 4.03 -4.90
CA ALA A 57 4.74 3.32 -3.95
C ALA A 57 4.99 3.88 -2.56
N LYS A 58 4.08 4.73 -2.07
CA LYS A 58 4.24 5.44 -0.80
C LYS A 58 2.92 5.73 -0.12
N ASP A 59 3.01 6.09 1.16
CA ASP A 59 1.94 6.62 2.01
C ASP A 59 0.72 5.70 2.20
N ASN A 60 0.78 4.42 1.83
CA ASN A 60 -0.38 3.52 1.87
C ASN A 60 -1.64 4.12 1.17
N LYS A 61 -1.47 4.72 -0.01
CA LYS A 61 -2.55 5.41 -0.77
C LYS A 61 -3.09 4.64 -1.97
N GLY A 62 -2.79 3.34 -2.09
CA GLY A 62 -3.14 2.54 -3.25
C GLY A 62 -2.18 2.74 -4.44
N LEU A 63 -0.95 3.18 -4.17
CA LEU A 63 0.10 3.27 -5.19
C LEU A 63 0.92 1.99 -5.17
N TRP A 64 0.53 0.99 -5.97
CA TRP A 64 1.12 -0.34 -5.91
C TRP A 64 2.24 -0.51 -6.93
N PHE A 65 3.43 -0.88 -6.45
CA PHE A 65 4.54 -1.29 -7.29
C PHE A 65 4.64 -2.82 -7.26
N PHE A 66 4.43 -3.49 -8.39
CA PHE A 66 4.53 -4.95 -8.46
C PHE A 66 6.00 -5.36 -8.61
N THR A 67 6.53 -6.08 -7.63
CA THR A 67 7.91 -6.55 -7.62
C THR A 67 8.04 -7.87 -8.40
N ASN A 68 9.28 -8.27 -8.68
CA ASN A 68 9.59 -9.55 -9.31
C ASN A 68 9.95 -10.66 -8.30
N GLY A 69 9.75 -10.42 -7.00
CA GLY A 69 10.05 -11.38 -5.94
C GLY A 69 9.47 -10.96 -4.60
N ASP A 70 9.04 -11.95 -3.82
CA ASP A 70 8.48 -11.83 -2.47
C ASP A 70 9.43 -11.12 -1.50
N PHE A 71 10.73 -11.44 -1.56
CA PHE A 71 11.75 -10.86 -0.70
C PHE A 71 11.91 -9.34 -0.87
N LYS A 72 11.39 -8.76 -1.96
CA LYS A 72 11.39 -7.31 -2.22
C LYS A 72 10.07 -6.64 -1.88
N ALA A 73 9.01 -7.42 -1.67
CA ALA A 73 7.69 -6.88 -1.38
C ALA A 73 7.56 -6.52 0.11
N ASP A 74 6.62 -5.60 0.36
CA ASP A 74 6.12 -5.28 1.69
C ASP A 74 5.06 -6.31 2.11
N PHE A 75 4.25 -6.78 1.15
CA PHE A 75 3.28 -7.85 1.33
C PHE A 75 3.03 -8.63 0.03
N THR A 76 2.58 -9.87 0.18
CA THR A 76 2.15 -10.74 -0.92
C THR A 76 0.63 -10.74 -1.07
N VAL A 77 0.16 -10.85 -2.31
CA VAL A 77 -1.27 -10.95 -2.64
C VAL A 77 -1.57 -12.16 -3.51
N PHE A 78 -2.75 -12.74 -3.33
CA PHE A 78 -3.31 -13.73 -4.23
C PHE A 78 -4.65 -13.23 -4.75
N PHE A 79 -4.82 -13.17 -6.07
CA PHE A 79 -6.05 -12.69 -6.67
C PHE A 79 -7.10 -13.80 -6.73
N VAL A 80 -8.25 -13.55 -6.11
CA VAL A 80 -9.39 -14.49 -6.08
C VAL A 80 -10.47 -14.10 -7.10
N ASP A 81 -11.32 -15.06 -7.44
CA ASP A 81 -12.37 -14.95 -8.45
C ASP A 81 -13.74 -14.49 -7.90
N ARG A 82 -13.83 -14.33 -6.57
CA ARG A 82 -15.05 -13.99 -5.83
C ARG A 82 -14.73 -13.00 -4.71
N ASP A 83 -15.58 -12.00 -4.57
CA ASP A 83 -15.48 -10.94 -3.56
C ASP A 83 -15.58 -11.46 -2.12
N TYR A 84 -16.50 -12.39 -1.85
CA TYR A 84 -16.70 -12.94 -0.50
C TYR A 84 -15.52 -13.79 0.01
N LYS A 85 -14.54 -14.10 -0.84
CA LYS A 85 -13.29 -14.77 -0.44
C LYS A 85 -12.16 -13.78 -0.14
N ALA A 86 -12.31 -12.50 -0.48
CA ALA A 86 -11.25 -11.52 -0.41
C ALA A 86 -11.21 -10.82 0.95
N ASP A 87 -9.98 -10.54 1.40
CA ASP A 87 -9.73 -9.66 2.54
C ASP A 87 -9.86 -8.19 2.13
N LEU A 88 -9.50 -7.89 0.86
CA LEU A 88 -9.47 -6.56 0.26
C LEU A 88 -10.06 -6.57 -1.16
N ILE A 89 -11.04 -5.68 -1.42
CA ILE A 89 -11.56 -5.45 -2.77
C ILE A 89 -10.89 -4.22 -3.37
N ILE A 90 -10.27 -4.36 -4.54
CA ILE A 90 -9.62 -3.26 -5.24
C ILE A 90 -10.31 -2.91 -6.56
N TYR A 91 -10.08 -1.69 -7.04
CA TYR A 91 -10.36 -1.30 -8.43
C TYR A 91 -9.16 -0.56 -9.00
N TYR A 92 -8.73 -0.94 -10.20
CA TYR A 92 -7.58 -0.30 -10.84
C TYR A 92 -7.95 1.03 -11.50
N VAL A 93 -7.15 2.06 -11.25
CA VAL A 93 -7.29 3.40 -11.84
C VAL A 93 -6.08 3.78 -12.70
N ASP A 94 -6.31 4.65 -13.68
CA ASP A 94 -5.36 5.05 -14.72
C ASP A 94 -4.41 6.18 -14.29
N ARG A 95 -4.66 6.82 -13.14
CA ARG A 95 -3.91 7.96 -12.62
C ARG A 95 -3.65 7.80 -11.12
N ASP A 96 -2.48 8.24 -10.70
CA ASP A 96 -2.03 8.24 -9.30
C ASP A 96 -2.94 9.04 -8.37
N TYR A 97 -3.38 10.23 -8.78
CA TYR A 97 -4.24 11.10 -7.97
C TYR A 97 -5.65 10.54 -7.74
N LYS A 98 -6.04 9.49 -8.48
CA LYS A 98 -7.30 8.77 -8.28
C LYS A 98 -7.18 7.61 -7.30
N ALA A 99 -5.95 7.20 -6.96
CA ALA A 99 -5.73 6.13 -6.00
C ALA A 99 -6.12 6.60 -4.58
N GLY A 100 -6.61 5.68 -3.78
CA GLY A 100 -6.97 5.99 -2.39
C GLY A 100 -7.99 5.04 -1.80
N TRP A 101 -8.01 5.01 -0.47
CA TRP A 101 -8.98 4.25 0.29
C TRP A 101 -10.39 4.82 0.12
N ARG A 102 -11.33 3.93 -0.14
CA ARG A 102 -12.77 4.18 -0.19
C ARG A 102 -13.45 3.65 1.07
N ASN A 103 -12.88 2.60 1.67
CA ASN A 103 -13.34 1.99 2.90
C ASN A 103 -12.32 2.23 4.03
N GLU A 104 -12.65 3.16 4.91
CA GLU A 104 -11.80 3.54 6.04
C GLU A 104 -11.71 2.44 7.11
N ALA A 105 -12.78 1.68 7.33
CA ALA A 105 -12.77 0.57 8.28
C ALA A 105 -11.77 -0.51 7.84
N LYS A 106 -11.75 -0.85 6.55
CA LYS A 106 -10.78 -1.79 5.97
C LYS A 106 -9.35 -1.27 6.04
N ARG A 107 -9.13 0.04 5.85
CA ARG A 107 -7.81 0.66 6.00
C ARG A 107 -7.22 0.44 7.40
N LEU A 108 -8.06 0.59 8.42
CA LEU A 108 -7.66 0.42 9.82
C LEU A 108 -7.53 -1.06 10.22
N GLU A 109 -8.39 -1.93 9.68
CA GLU A 109 -8.37 -3.37 9.93
C GLU A 109 -7.11 -4.04 9.37
N LEU A 110 -6.73 -3.70 8.14
CA LEU A 110 -5.69 -4.43 7.41
C LEU A 110 -4.27 -3.97 7.70
N ASP A 111 -4.08 -2.79 8.32
CA ASP A 111 -2.80 -2.06 8.53
C ASP A 111 -1.64 -2.62 7.69
N LEU A 112 -1.73 -2.43 6.37
CA LEU A 112 -0.86 -3.12 5.41
C LEU A 112 0.61 -3.01 5.87
N PRO A 113 1.31 -4.15 5.99
CA PRO A 113 2.58 -4.21 6.70
C PRO A 113 3.61 -3.34 6.02
N THR A 114 4.45 -2.73 6.83
CA THR A 114 5.57 -1.91 6.40
C THR A 114 6.84 -2.58 6.86
N ARG A 115 7.74 -2.91 5.94
CA ARG A 115 9.10 -3.27 6.34
C ARG A 115 9.81 -2.03 6.87
N GLU A 116 10.24 -2.10 8.12
CA GLU A 116 11.18 -1.14 8.74
C GLU A 116 12.52 -1.11 8.01
#